data_AF-A0A5K0VDR9-F1
#
_entry.id   AF-A0A5K0VDR9-F1
#
_cell.length_a   1.000
_cell.length_b   1.000
_cell.length_c   1.000
_cell.angle_alpha   90.00
_cell.angle_beta   90.00
_cell.angle_gamma   90.00
#
_symmetry.space_group_name_H-M   'P 1'
#
loop_
_entity.id
_entity.type
_entity.pdbx_description
1 polymer ?
#
loop_
_entity_poly.entity_id
_entity_poly.type
_entity_poly.pdbx_seq_one_letter_code
_entity_poly.pdbx_strand_id
1 'polypeptide(L)' 'MAAQDDVFAQGKYKAVVAEVMADTHRPSHLPELLLVAHPSEEGQYPAMVFLHGFSLVNCMYRELLLHVASHGFIVVAPQ' A
#
# COMPACT_ATOMS: atom_id res chain seq x y z
N MET A 1 29.03 10.91 -12.56
CA MET A 1 27.73 11.33 -13.11
C MET A 1 26.68 10.58 -12.31
N ALA A 2 25.99 11.25 -11.38
CA ALA A 2 24.91 10.60 -10.62
C ALA A 2 23.81 10.22 -11.62
N ALA A 3 23.39 8.96 -11.61
CA ALA A 3 22.20 8.55 -12.36
C ALA A 3 21.04 9.43 -11.86
N GLN A 4 20.34 10.06 -12.79
CA GLN A 4 19.12 10.80 -12.46
C GLN A 4 18.08 9.72 -12.11
N ASP A 5 17.72 9.61 -10.83
CA ASP A 5 16.71 8.64 -10.41
C ASP A 5 15.37 9.01 -11.07
N ASP A 6 14.88 8.13 -11.94
CA ASP A 6 13.57 8.27 -12.56
C ASP A 6 12.51 8.10 -11.48
N VAL A 7 11.75 9.17 -11.22
CA VAL A 7 10.71 9.21 -10.19
C VAL A 7 9.62 8.15 -10.42
N PHE A 8 9.44 7.68 -11.66
CA PHE A 8 8.46 6.64 -11.98
C PHE A 8 9.05 5.22 -11.97
N ALA A 9 10.36 5.07 -11.81
CA ALA A 9 10.99 3.77 -11.72
C ALA A 9 10.58 3.05 -10.42
N GLN A 10 10.52 1.72 -10.47
CA GLN A 10 10.31 0.93 -9.26
C GLN A 10 11.49 1.09 -8.31
N GLY A 11 11.20 1.14 -7.01
CA GLY A 11 12.21 1.22 -5.98
C GLY A 11 12.99 -0.08 -5.80
N LYS A 12 13.93 -0.07 -4.84
CA LYS A 12 14.85 -1.16 -4.56
C LYS A 12 14.16 -2.47 -4.15
N TYR A 13 13.02 -2.38 -3.49
CA TYR A 13 12.35 -3.52 -2.89
C TYR A 13 11.30 -4.11 -3.82
N LYS A 14 11.20 -5.44 -3.84
CA LYS A 14 10.03 -6.08 -4.44
C LYS A 14 8.81 -5.82 -3.55
N ALA A 15 7.78 -5.17 -4.09
CA ALA A 15 6.54 -4.90 -3.38
C ALA A 15 5.46 -5.95 -3.69
N VAL A 16 4.61 -6.23 -2.70
CA VAL A 16 3.44 -7.10 -2.82
C VAL A 16 2.23 -6.45 -2.16
N VAL A 17 1.03 -6.94 -2.49
CA VAL A 17 -0.23 -6.46 -1.92
C VAL A 17 -0.92 -7.61 -1.20
N ALA A 18 -1.44 -7.32 0.00
CA ALA A 18 -2.29 -8.18 0.77
C ALA A 18 -3.67 -7.52 0.96
N GLU A 19 -4.73 -8.32 0.89
CA GLU A 19 -6.09 -7.91 1.23
C GLU A 19 -6.42 -8.39 2.64
N VAL A 20 -6.85 -7.47 3.49
CA VAL A 20 -7.20 -7.74 4.89
C VAL A 20 -8.67 -7.38 5.07
N MET A 21 -9.50 -8.37 5.36
CA MET A 21 -10.94 -8.17 5.57
C MET A 21 -11.26 -7.95 7.05
N ALA A 22 -12.29 -7.14 7.32
CA ALA A 22 -12.79 -6.95 8.67
C ALA A 22 -13.36 -8.26 9.25
N ASP A 23 -13.18 -8.45 10.56
CA ASP A 23 -13.82 -9.55 11.28
C ASP A 23 -15.33 -9.29 11.40
N THR A 24 -16.12 -10.07 10.67
CA THR A 24 -17.59 -9.97 10.63
C THR A 24 -18.26 -10.30 11.96
N HIS A 25 -17.54 -10.89 12.92
CA HIS A 25 -18.07 -11.24 14.24
C HIS A 25 -18.01 -10.11 15.27
N ARG A 26 -17.42 -8.95 14.93
CA ARG A 26 -17.39 -7.78 15.80
C ARG A 26 -18.01 -6.58 15.09
N PRO A 27 -19.05 -5.94 15.65
CA PRO A 27 -19.49 -4.65 15.16
C PRO A 27 -18.34 -3.67 15.39
N SER A 28 -17.64 -3.34 14.32
CA SER A 28 -16.52 -2.42 14.37
C SER A 28 -16.77 -1.30 13.38
N HIS A 29 -16.44 -0.07 13.78
CA HIS A 29 -16.42 1.09 12.89
C HIS A 29 -15.23 1.03 11.90
N LEU A 30 -14.73 -0.18 11.64
CA LEU A 30 -13.54 -0.41 10.83
C LEU A 30 -13.95 -0.58 9.35
N PRO A 31 -13.08 -0.14 8.44
CA PRO A 31 -13.22 -0.37 7.00
C PRO A 31 -13.45 -1.86 6.70
N GLU A 32 -14.32 -2.18 5.74
CA GLU A 32 -14.70 -3.56 5.41
C GLU A 32 -13.52 -4.30 4.75
N LEU A 33 -12.70 -3.56 4.00
CA LEU A 33 -11.52 -4.05 3.32
C LEU A 33 -10.33 -3.09 3.48
N LEU A 34 -9.17 -3.65 3.80
CA LEU A 34 -7.89 -2.95 3.85
C LEU A 34 -6.97 -3.55 2.79
N LEU A 35 -6.51 -2.73 1.85
CA LEU A 35 -5.49 -3.11 0.90
C LEU A 35 -4.12 -2.66 1.44
N VAL A 36 -3.22 -3.61 1.69
CA VAL A 36 -1.90 -3.35 2.28
C VAL A 36 -0.81 -3.65 1.27
N ALA A 37 -0.11 -2.62 0.79
CA ALA A 37 1.09 -2.79 -0.03
C ALA A 37 2.34 -2.70 0.84
N HIS A 38 3.28 -3.64 0.70
CA HIS A 38 4.50 -3.66 1.51
C HIS A 38 5.68 -4.32 0.77
N PRO A 39 6.93 -4.04 1.17
CA PRO A 39 8.10 -4.79 0.75
C PRO A 39 7.97 -6.27 1.10
N SER A 40 8.35 -7.17 0.21
CA SER A 40 8.32 -8.62 0.46
C SER A 40 9.44 -9.10 1.39
N GLU A 41 10.47 -8.29 1.56
CA GLU A 41 11.64 -8.59 2.40
C GLU A 41 11.33 -8.24 3.87
N GLU A 42 11.72 -9.12 4.80
CA GLU A 42 11.61 -8.84 6.23
C GLU A 42 12.41 -7.60 6.62
N GLY A 43 11.81 -6.73 7.43
CA GLY A 43 12.43 -5.49 7.85
C GLY A 43 11.47 -4.56 8.58
N GLN A 44 12.01 -3.45 9.08
CA GLN A 44 11.21 -2.36 9.62
C GLN A 44 11.09 -1.26 8.58
N TYR A 45 9.85 -0.90 8.26
CA TYR A 45 9.54 0.10 7.25
C TYR A 45 8.56 1.13 7.83
N PRO A 46 8.68 2.41 7.46
CA PRO A 46 7.67 3.41 7.79
C PRO A 46 6.30 3.02 7.20
N ALA A 47 5.25 3.23 8.00
CA ALA A 47 3.87 2.97 7.59
C ALA A 47 3.14 4.27 7.27
N MET A 48 2.27 4.24 6.25
CA MET A 48 1.40 5.34 5.88
C MET A 48 -0.02 4.86 5.58
N VAL A 49 -1.00 5.73 5.82
CA VAL A 49 -2.40 5.49 5.45
C VAL A 49 -2.72 6.26 4.19
N PHE A 50 -3.19 5.56 3.16
CA PHE A 50 -3.66 6.13 1.91
C PHE A 50 -5.19 6.22 1.93
N LEU A 51 -5.72 7.44 1.89
CA LEU A 51 -7.16 7.69 1.85
C LEU A 51 -7.57 8.04 0.42
N HIS A 52 -8.43 7.22 -0.19
CA HIS A 52 -8.90 7.45 -1.55
C HIS A 52 -9.99 8.53 -1.61
N GLY A 53 -10.27 9.04 -2.82
CA GLY A 53 -11.33 10.01 -3.06
C GLY A 53 -12.74 9.42 -3.03
N PHE A 54 -13.75 10.29 -3.03
CA PHE A 54 -15.18 9.90 -3.04
C PHE A 54 -15.53 9.04 -4.27
N SER A 55 -16.29 7.96 -4.06
CA SER A 55 -16.74 7.00 -5.10
C SER A 55 -15.63 6.28 -5.88
N LEU A 56 -14.43 6.15 -5.29
CA LEU A 56 -13.34 5.33 -5.83
C LEU A 56 -13.16 4.07 -4.96
N VAL A 57 -12.41 3.09 -5.48
CA VAL A 57 -12.12 1.82 -4.80
C VAL A 57 -10.62 1.54 -4.76
N ASN A 58 -10.15 0.80 -3.75
CA ASN A 58 -8.72 0.61 -3.49
C ASN A 58 -7.94 0.01 -4.66
N CYS A 59 -8.55 -0.92 -5.41
CA CYS A 59 -7.89 -1.60 -6.52
C CYS A 59 -7.50 -0.65 -7.67
N MET A 60 -8.15 0.52 -7.79
CA MET A 60 -7.80 1.54 -8.77
C MET A 60 -6.40 2.15 -8.54
N TYR A 61 -5.89 2.08 -7.30
CA TYR A 61 -4.59 2.63 -6.92
C TYR A 61 -3.49 1.58 -6.79
N ARG A 62 -3.76 0.32 -7.15
CA ARG A 62 -2.85 -0.81 -6.87
C ARG A 62 -1.41 -0.57 -7.32
N GLU A 63 -1.21 -0.08 -8.54
CA GLU A 63 0.13 0.17 -9.09
C GLU A 63 0.85 1.33 -8.39
N LEU A 64 0.11 2.36 -7.98
CA LEU A 64 0.65 3.45 -7.16
C LEU A 64 1.10 2.93 -5.79
N LEU A 65 0.25 2.14 -5.13
CA LEU A 65 0.55 1.58 -3.81
C LEU A 65 1.77 0.64 -3.87
N LEU A 66 1.88 -0.17 -4.91
CA LEU A 66 3.05 -1.02 -5.18
C LEU A 66 4.32 -0.20 -5.44
N HIS A 67 4.23 0.86 -6.24
CA HIS A 67 5.36 1.74 -6.52
C HIS A 67 5.87 2.44 -5.25
N VAL A 68 4.97 2.91 -4.39
CA VAL A 68 5.37 3.51 -3.11
C VAL A 68 5.97 2.45 -2.19
N ALA A 69 5.39 1.25 -2.13
CA ALA A 69 5.92 0.16 -1.33
C ALA A 69 7.31 -0.33 -1.80
N SER A 70 7.60 -0.30 -3.10
CA SER A 70 8.93 -0.69 -3.63
C SER A 70 10.04 0.27 -3.20
N HIS A 71 9.70 1.46 -2.71
CA HIS A 71 10.62 2.42 -2.10
C HIS A 71 10.83 2.22 -0.59
N GLY A 72 10.28 1.15 -0.01
CA GLY A 72 10.50 0.79 1.38
C GLY A 72 9.46 1.36 2.35
N PHE A 73 8.20 1.44 1.93
CA PHE A 73 7.09 1.86 2.77
C PHE A 73 6.02 0.78 2.88
N ILE A 74 5.35 0.72 4.04
CA ILE A 74 4.10 -0.03 4.19
C ILE A 74 2.95 0.95 3.94
N VAL A 75 2.10 0.66 2.95
CA VAL A 75 0.97 1.51 2.58
C VAL A 75 -0.32 0.78 2.87
N VAL A 76 -1.14 1.35 3.76
CA VAL A 76 -2.45 0.81 4.13
C VAL A 76 -3.52 1.67 3.47
N ALA A 77 -4.35 1.09 2.62
CA ALA A 77 -5.48 1.75 1.97
C ALA A 77 -6.81 1.17 2.51
N PRO A 78 -7.50 1.88 3.42
CA PRO A 78 -8.85 1.54 3.88
C PRO A 78 -9.94 1.76 2.82
N GLN A 79 -10.98 0.91 2.80
CA GLN A 79 -12.22 1.10 2.05
C GLN A 79 -13.46 0.72 2.86
#